data_AF-M5FN26-F1
#
_entry.id   AF-M5FN26-F1
#
_cell.length_a   1.000
_cell.length_b   1.000
_cell.length_c   1.000
_cell.angle_alpha   90.00
_cell.angle_beta   90.00
_cell.angle_gamma   90.00
#
_symmetry.space_group_name_H-M   'P 1'
#
loop_
_entity.id
_entity.type
_entity.pdbx_description
1 polymer ?
#
loop_
_entity_poly.entity_id
_entity_poly.type
_entity_poly.pdbx_seq_one_letter_code
_entity_poly.pdbx_strand_id
1 'polypeptide(L)'
;MAPRAELIFHGTGTSSCLPNIACITASPTDPRCETCWLAADASRGAAVDLQAEEAIRNRRRNTGAILRYSDPAKGEETVIVVDAGKSFVQAAIEWFPVHNLREIDGLLLTHAHADAMNGLDDLRGWTLHGRIQKHIDIYLTQRTFDEVKRTFPYLVDKGMATGGGDVPDFVWHIISEFDEVEIKGVKVVPLLLHHGRYFEPQATLSLASPLPTRPETPNPGFTPKSGASTPLLKTNGLAPPNTSIGNLLPSTLYAKPIPTPIPYPSLGFLFPKFLYFSDVSEIPTETTQYLSSLAEEDKPQVLIIDCLRPKPHMSHFGFAQSIQAVKQFSLTRSYIIGMTCGTASEFVTHRGWAQLCGRLSEGRPGLDEDRWQGSEGERRRCEAALHDAQAAIGSPSSPWVRPCFDGMRILVDEKDVSDDVYDDVYGA
;
A
#
# COMPACT_ATOMS: atom_id res chain seq x y z
N MET A 1 -2.76 8.67 -33.34
CA MET A 1 -2.64 7.52 -32.42
C MET A 1 -3.57 7.80 -31.26
N ALA A 2 -4.17 6.78 -30.70
CA ALA A 2 -5.09 6.91 -29.57
C ALA A 2 -4.37 7.34 -28.29
N PRO A 3 -5.09 7.90 -27.31
CA PRO A 3 -4.54 8.14 -25.98
C PRO A 3 -4.06 6.81 -25.37
N ARG A 4 -2.84 6.82 -24.85
CA ARG A 4 -2.23 5.65 -24.19
C ARG A 4 -2.21 5.87 -22.68
N ALA A 5 -2.72 4.89 -21.95
CA ALA A 5 -2.72 4.89 -20.50
C ALA A 5 -1.69 3.87 -19.99
N GLU A 6 -0.89 4.27 -19.02
CA GLU A 6 0.15 3.43 -18.44
C GLU A 6 0.13 3.54 -16.92
N LEU A 7 0.40 2.43 -16.25
CA LEU A 7 0.62 2.37 -14.82
C LEU A 7 1.97 1.72 -14.53
N ILE A 8 2.76 2.35 -13.66
CA ILE A 8 4.08 1.89 -13.22
C ILE A 8 4.04 1.75 -11.69
N PHE A 9 4.43 0.60 -11.16
CA PHE A 9 4.46 0.40 -9.72
C PHE A 9 5.74 0.98 -9.10
N HIS A 10 5.65 2.10 -8.39
CA HIS A 10 6.83 2.60 -7.67
C HIS A 10 7.11 1.78 -6.40
N GLY A 11 6.08 1.15 -5.84
CA GLY A 11 6.20 0.16 -4.76
C GLY A 11 5.00 -0.79 -4.67
N THR A 12 5.26 -2.02 -4.22
CA THR A 12 4.27 -3.11 -4.18
C THR A 12 4.21 -3.85 -2.84
N GLY A 13 4.83 -3.30 -1.80
CA GLY A 13 5.00 -3.91 -0.49
C GLY A 13 4.28 -3.17 0.62
N THR A 14 4.27 -3.76 1.81
CA THR A 14 3.58 -3.21 2.97
C THR A 14 4.24 -1.97 3.56
N SER A 15 3.62 -1.45 4.62
CA SER A 15 4.20 -0.48 5.55
C SER A 15 5.62 -0.78 6.00
N SER A 16 6.04 -2.03 6.10
CA SER A 16 7.41 -2.38 6.53
C SER A 16 8.44 -2.47 5.40
N CYS A 17 7.99 -2.41 4.14
CA CYS A 17 8.78 -2.77 2.95
C CYS A 17 9.34 -4.20 3.02
N LEU A 18 9.92 -4.66 1.91
CA LEU A 18 10.76 -5.85 1.83
C LEU A 18 12.10 -5.48 1.16
N PRO A 19 13.24 -5.92 1.71
CA PRO A 19 13.37 -6.85 2.85
C PRO A 19 13.00 -6.23 4.21
N ASN A 20 12.44 -7.04 5.10
CA ASN A 20 12.17 -6.65 6.47
C ASN A 20 13.43 -6.78 7.33
N ILE A 21 13.75 -5.76 8.14
CA ILE A 21 14.93 -5.72 9.00
C ILE A 21 15.03 -6.94 9.93
N ALA A 22 13.90 -7.37 10.51
CA ALA A 22 13.87 -8.51 11.43
C ALA A 22 14.25 -9.82 10.74
N CYS A 23 13.94 -9.97 9.45
CA CYS A 23 14.30 -11.15 8.68
C CYS A 23 15.77 -11.17 8.28
N ILE A 24 16.35 -10.02 7.90
CA ILE A 24 17.74 -9.95 7.43
C ILE A 24 18.76 -9.91 8.57
N THR A 25 18.32 -9.56 9.78
CA THR A 25 19.15 -9.60 11.01
C THR A 25 18.82 -10.80 11.90
N ALA A 26 18.07 -11.79 11.41
CA ALA A 26 17.70 -12.98 12.18
C ALA A 26 18.95 -13.77 12.61
N SER A 27 18.87 -14.46 13.76
CA SER A 27 19.95 -15.34 14.20
C SER A 27 20.17 -16.47 13.18
N PRO A 28 21.39 -17.00 13.00
CA PRO A 28 21.62 -18.19 12.18
C PRO A 28 20.78 -19.41 12.57
N THR A 29 20.25 -19.44 13.79
CA THR A 29 19.36 -20.50 14.30
C THR A 29 17.89 -20.30 13.94
N ASP A 30 17.49 -19.10 13.51
CA ASP A 30 16.10 -18.78 13.19
C ASP A 30 15.75 -19.23 11.76
N PRO A 31 14.46 -19.53 11.47
CA PRO A 31 14.03 -19.79 10.10
C PRO A 31 14.33 -18.61 9.18
N ARG A 32 15.06 -18.88 8.09
CA ARG A 32 15.37 -17.88 7.08
C ARG A 32 14.15 -17.58 6.21
N CYS A 33 13.74 -16.32 6.16
CA CYS A 33 12.75 -15.85 5.20
C CYS A 33 13.38 -15.70 3.81
N GLU A 34 13.00 -16.57 2.85
CA GLU A 34 13.59 -16.55 1.51
C GLU A 34 13.22 -15.28 0.73
N THR A 35 12.00 -14.77 0.86
CA THR A 35 11.57 -13.50 0.24
C THR A 35 12.50 -12.34 0.63
N CYS A 36 12.73 -12.13 1.93
CA CYS A 36 13.62 -11.05 2.39
C CYS A 36 15.09 -11.34 2.04
N TRP A 37 15.51 -12.60 2.08
CA TRP A 37 16.88 -12.99 1.78
C TRP A 37 17.25 -12.73 0.32
N LEU A 38 16.34 -13.01 -0.63
CA LEU A 38 16.47 -12.69 -2.05
C LEU A 38 16.34 -11.19 -2.33
N ALA A 39 15.37 -10.52 -1.69
CA ALA A 39 15.15 -9.08 -1.84
C ALA A 39 16.36 -8.21 -1.44
N ALA A 40 17.12 -8.68 -0.45
CA ALA A 40 18.29 -7.97 0.06
C ALA A 40 19.45 -7.92 -0.94
N ASP A 41 19.61 -8.96 -1.77
CA ASP A 41 20.76 -9.11 -2.67
C ASP A 41 20.41 -10.07 -3.81
N ALA A 42 20.24 -9.50 -5.01
CA ALA A 42 19.81 -10.23 -6.21
C ALA A 42 20.81 -11.32 -6.63
N SER A 43 22.10 -11.19 -6.29
CA SER A 43 23.12 -12.21 -6.61
C SER A 43 22.85 -13.56 -5.94
N ARG A 44 22.05 -13.56 -4.87
CA ARG A 44 21.62 -14.76 -4.14
C ARG A 44 20.63 -15.61 -4.93
N GLY A 45 20.03 -15.07 -6.00
CA GLY A 45 19.15 -15.84 -6.90
C GLY A 45 19.83 -17.11 -7.43
N ALA A 46 21.11 -17.01 -7.79
CA ALA A 46 21.87 -18.14 -8.33
C ALA A 46 21.98 -19.34 -7.38
N ALA A 47 21.85 -19.12 -6.06
CA ALA A 47 21.88 -20.20 -5.07
C ALA A 47 20.55 -20.96 -4.95
N VAL A 48 19.50 -20.50 -5.63
CA VAL A 48 18.17 -21.12 -5.71
C VAL A 48 17.66 -21.16 -7.15
N ASP A 49 18.59 -21.24 -8.10
CA ASP A 49 18.35 -21.37 -9.54
C ASP A 49 17.48 -20.26 -10.15
N LEU A 50 17.55 -19.04 -9.60
CA LEU A 50 16.89 -17.85 -10.13
C LEU A 50 17.87 -16.88 -10.78
N GLN A 51 17.43 -16.20 -11.83
CA GLN A 51 18.15 -15.04 -12.37
C GLN A 51 18.06 -13.86 -11.40
N ALA A 52 18.99 -12.91 -11.51
CA ALA A 52 19.02 -11.74 -10.63
C ALA A 52 17.73 -10.92 -10.74
N GLU A 53 17.18 -10.81 -11.94
CA GLU A 53 15.94 -10.13 -12.28
C GLU A 53 14.71 -10.79 -11.66
N GLU A 54 14.75 -12.08 -11.35
CA GLU A 54 13.67 -12.78 -10.66
C GLU A 54 13.80 -12.64 -9.14
N ALA A 55 15.03 -12.70 -8.63
CA ALA A 55 15.32 -12.51 -7.21
C ALA A 55 14.91 -11.10 -6.75
N ILE A 56 15.23 -10.08 -7.55
CA ILE A 56 14.95 -8.67 -7.22
C ILE A 56 13.46 -8.35 -7.13
N ARG A 57 12.57 -9.11 -7.79
CA ARG A 57 11.10 -8.96 -7.69
C ARG A 57 10.55 -9.18 -6.27
N ASN A 58 11.37 -9.72 -5.35
CA ASN A 58 11.03 -9.83 -3.94
C ASN A 58 11.30 -8.54 -3.14
N ARG A 59 12.09 -7.59 -3.68
CA ARG A 59 12.28 -6.27 -3.10
C ARG A 59 11.02 -5.45 -3.36
N ARG A 60 10.43 -4.91 -2.30
CA ARG A 60 9.14 -4.22 -2.35
C ARG A 60 9.16 -2.98 -1.48
N ARG A 61 9.04 -1.81 -2.08
CA ARG A 61 8.85 -0.53 -1.42
C ARG A 61 7.40 -0.36 -0.97
N ASN A 62 7.10 0.67 -0.17
CA ASN A 62 5.73 1.00 0.21
C ASN A 62 4.85 1.15 -1.03
N THR A 63 3.65 0.57 -0.95
CA THR A 63 2.66 0.58 -2.01
C THR A 63 2.46 1.97 -2.62
N GLY A 64 2.42 2.00 -3.94
CA GLY A 64 1.95 3.15 -4.70
C GLY A 64 2.24 2.99 -6.19
N ALA A 65 1.68 3.88 -6.99
CA ALA A 65 1.72 3.80 -8.45
C ALA A 65 1.99 5.15 -9.09
N ILE A 66 2.48 5.12 -10.32
CA ILE A 66 2.63 6.27 -11.19
C ILE A 66 1.78 5.98 -12.43
N LEU A 67 0.79 6.81 -12.69
CA LEU A 67 -0.01 6.75 -13.90
C LEU A 67 0.50 7.78 -14.90
N ARG A 68 0.64 7.36 -16.15
CA ARG A 68 0.96 8.22 -17.28
C ARG A 68 -0.14 8.14 -18.32
N TYR A 69 -0.73 9.29 -18.63
CA TYR A 69 -1.67 9.45 -19.73
C TYR A 69 -1.02 10.31 -20.80
N SER A 70 -0.93 9.79 -22.01
CA SER A 70 -0.37 10.51 -23.14
C SER A 70 -1.40 10.64 -24.25
N ASP A 71 -1.51 11.84 -24.83
CA ASP A 71 -2.24 12.07 -26.08
C ASP A 71 -1.22 12.41 -27.17
N PRO A 72 -0.82 11.42 -28.00
CA PRO A 72 0.18 11.65 -29.04
C PRO A 72 -0.24 12.69 -30.07
N ALA A 73 -1.55 12.97 -30.22
CA ALA A 73 -2.03 14.00 -31.15
C ALA A 73 -1.80 15.42 -30.62
N LYS A 74 -1.81 15.59 -29.28
CA LYS A 74 -1.52 16.87 -28.62
C LYS A 74 -0.06 17.01 -28.20
N GLY A 75 0.68 15.91 -28.10
CA GLY A 75 2.02 15.90 -27.54
C GLY A 75 2.05 16.22 -26.04
N GLU A 76 0.92 16.03 -25.36
CA GLU A 76 0.75 16.30 -23.93
C GLU A 76 0.81 14.99 -23.14
N GLU A 77 1.50 15.04 -22.01
CA GLU A 77 1.62 13.96 -21.05
C GLU A 77 1.15 14.45 -19.67
N THR A 78 0.39 13.60 -18.99
CA THR A 78 -0.02 13.81 -17.60
C THR A 78 0.51 12.69 -16.73
N VAL A 79 1.26 13.04 -15.69
CA VAL A 79 1.84 12.13 -14.71
C VAL A 79 1.16 12.30 -13.36
N ILE A 80 0.48 11.26 -12.89
CA ILE A 80 -0.21 11.24 -11.61
C ILE A 80 0.44 10.20 -10.71
N VAL A 81 0.82 10.57 -9.50
CA VAL A 81 1.35 9.64 -8.50
C VAL A 81 0.26 9.31 -7.49
N VAL A 82 0.12 8.03 -7.14
CA VAL A 82 -0.67 7.57 -6.01
C VAL A 82 0.28 7.19 -4.89
N ASP A 83 0.11 7.87 -3.76
CA ASP A 83 0.89 7.80 -2.53
C ASP A 83 2.39 8.14 -2.66
N ALA A 84 2.89 8.85 -1.65
CA ALA A 84 4.29 9.20 -1.49
C ALA A 84 4.75 8.78 -0.07
N GLY A 85 4.91 7.47 0.13
CA GLY A 85 5.42 6.89 1.36
C GLY A 85 6.90 7.16 1.63
N LYS A 86 7.40 6.74 2.80
CA LYS A 86 8.81 6.87 3.20
C LYS A 86 9.84 6.24 2.24
N SER A 87 9.43 5.36 1.34
CA SER A 87 10.32 4.77 0.31
C SER A 87 10.14 5.39 -1.08
N PHE A 88 9.23 6.36 -1.25
CA PHE A 88 8.89 6.93 -2.56
C PHE A 88 10.10 7.53 -3.26
N VAL A 89 10.92 8.33 -2.60
CA VAL A 89 12.07 8.96 -3.29
C VAL A 89 13.12 7.96 -3.74
N GLN A 90 13.32 6.88 -2.98
CA GLN A 90 14.18 5.79 -3.45
C GLN A 90 13.62 5.07 -4.67
N ALA A 91 12.28 4.92 -4.74
CA ALA A 91 11.61 4.41 -5.94
C ALA A 91 11.73 5.40 -7.10
N ALA A 92 11.51 6.69 -6.85
CA ALA A 92 11.52 7.71 -7.88
C ALA A 92 12.91 7.89 -8.52
N ILE A 93 13.98 7.83 -7.72
CA ILE A 93 15.37 7.85 -8.24
C ILE A 93 15.63 6.70 -9.20
N GLU A 94 15.03 5.53 -8.97
CA GLU A 94 15.18 4.37 -9.85
C GLU A 94 14.26 4.47 -11.07
N TRP A 95 12.97 4.70 -10.86
CA TRP A 95 11.95 4.55 -11.91
C TRP A 95 11.74 5.80 -12.77
N PHE A 96 11.89 7.01 -12.23
CA PHE A 96 11.67 8.22 -13.04
C PHE A 96 12.67 8.31 -14.20
N PRO A 97 13.99 8.12 -13.99
CA PRO A 97 14.94 8.13 -15.10
C PRO A 97 14.72 7.00 -16.10
N VAL A 98 14.41 5.79 -15.62
CA VAL A 98 14.18 4.61 -16.47
C VAL A 98 12.97 4.80 -17.39
N HIS A 99 11.92 5.47 -16.91
CA HIS A 99 10.68 5.67 -17.67
C HIS A 99 10.54 7.06 -18.29
N ASN A 100 11.61 7.87 -18.24
CA ASN A 100 11.66 9.24 -18.73
C ASN A 100 10.57 10.15 -18.12
N LEU A 101 10.30 9.96 -16.83
CA LEU A 101 9.40 10.80 -16.04
C LEU A 101 10.18 11.98 -15.46
N ARG A 102 9.54 13.15 -15.39
CA ARG A 102 10.19 14.38 -14.97
C ARG A 102 9.36 15.11 -13.92
N GLU A 103 8.17 15.54 -14.31
CA GLU A 103 7.23 16.31 -13.49
C GLU A 103 6.15 15.40 -12.88
N ILE A 104 5.51 15.89 -11.82
CA ILE A 104 4.34 15.27 -11.18
C ILE A 104 3.19 16.27 -11.30
N ASP A 105 2.21 15.98 -12.16
CA ASP A 105 1.05 16.86 -12.41
C ASP A 105 0.00 16.74 -11.29
N GLY A 106 -0.04 15.60 -10.60
CA GLY A 106 -0.87 15.42 -9.41
C GLY A 106 -0.36 14.30 -8.51
N LEU A 107 -0.43 14.51 -7.21
CA LEU A 107 -0.19 13.49 -6.19
C LEU A 107 -1.48 13.22 -5.42
N LEU A 108 -2.00 12.00 -5.52
CA LEU A 108 -3.17 11.53 -4.79
C LEU A 108 -2.71 10.79 -3.53
N LEU A 109 -3.22 11.17 -2.36
CA LEU A 109 -2.99 10.42 -1.11
C LEU A 109 -4.21 9.60 -0.74
N THR A 110 -4.02 8.29 -0.58
CA THR A 110 -5.08 7.35 -0.21
C THR A 110 -5.53 7.56 1.24
N HIS A 111 -4.58 7.75 2.16
CA HIS A 111 -4.81 7.92 3.59
C HIS A 111 -3.57 8.47 4.33
N ALA A 112 -3.70 8.64 5.65
CA ALA A 112 -2.69 9.32 6.47
C ALA A 112 -1.73 8.38 7.25
N HIS A 113 -1.43 7.19 6.72
CA HIS A 113 -0.38 6.35 7.31
C HIS A 113 1.00 6.69 6.75
N ALA A 114 2.03 6.36 7.53
CA ALA A 114 3.42 6.72 7.24
C ALA A 114 3.92 6.18 5.88
N ASP A 115 3.43 5.01 5.49
CA ASP A 115 3.72 4.37 4.22
C ASP A 115 2.97 4.96 3.02
N ALA A 116 1.99 5.84 3.24
CA ALA A 116 1.31 6.59 2.19
C ALA A 116 1.80 8.05 2.07
N MET A 117 2.22 8.71 3.17
CA MET A 117 2.52 10.16 3.17
C MET A 117 3.89 10.61 3.71
N ASN A 118 4.72 9.74 4.30
CA ASN A 118 5.96 10.24 4.92
C ASN A 118 7.09 10.59 3.93
N GLY A 119 6.91 10.35 2.64
CA GLY A 119 7.82 10.81 1.59
C GLY A 119 7.52 12.23 1.09
N LEU A 120 6.47 12.88 1.61
CA LEU A 120 6.10 14.24 1.20
C LEU A 120 7.25 15.24 1.39
N ASP A 121 8.03 15.15 2.46
CA ASP A 121 9.15 16.06 2.68
C ASP A 121 10.19 15.99 1.55
N ASP A 122 10.45 14.78 1.04
CA ASP A 122 11.47 14.57 0.02
C ASP A 122 11.05 15.10 -1.37
N LEU A 123 9.77 15.43 -1.57
CA LEU A 123 9.27 16.06 -2.81
C LEU A 123 9.84 17.48 -3.04
N ARG A 124 10.55 18.04 -2.06
CA ARG A 124 11.44 19.20 -2.26
C ARG A 124 12.36 19.02 -3.46
N GLY A 125 12.78 17.78 -3.78
CA GLY A 125 13.62 17.50 -4.95
C GLY A 125 13.02 17.97 -6.28
N TRP A 126 11.69 18.07 -6.37
CA TRP A 126 10.97 18.57 -7.55
C TRP A 126 10.79 20.08 -7.54
N THR A 127 10.52 20.64 -6.37
CA THR A 127 10.03 22.02 -6.24
C THR A 127 11.12 23.02 -5.88
N LEU A 128 12.28 22.53 -5.42
CA LEU A 128 13.40 23.34 -4.98
C LEU A 128 13.82 24.36 -6.04
N HIS A 129 13.66 25.64 -5.71
CA HIS A 129 13.93 26.79 -6.57
C HIS A 129 13.24 26.73 -7.95
N GLY A 130 12.14 25.98 -8.07
CA GLY A 130 11.44 25.80 -9.34
C GLY A 130 12.26 25.04 -10.41
N ARG A 131 13.24 24.20 -10.00
CA ARG A 131 14.17 23.54 -10.93
C ARG A 131 13.51 22.47 -11.80
N ILE A 132 12.53 21.75 -11.27
CA ILE A 132 11.70 20.81 -12.05
C ILE A 132 10.33 21.45 -12.28
N GLN A 133 9.64 21.79 -11.19
CA GLN A 133 8.33 22.44 -11.22
C GLN A 133 8.19 23.44 -10.08
N LYS A 134 7.23 24.36 -10.15
CA LYS A 134 7.05 25.39 -9.12
C LYS A 134 6.39 24.85 -7.85
N HIS A 135 5.44 23.95 -7.99
CA HIS A 135 4.73 23.26 -6.92
C HIS A 135 4.30 21.87 -7.40
N ILE A 136 3.88 21.02 -6.48
CA ILE A 136 3.13 19.79 -6.77
C ILE A 136 1.70 19.95 -6.25
N ASP A 137 0.71 19.60 -7.06
CA ASP A 137 -0.69 19.60 -6.65
C ASP A 137 -0.99 18.30 -5.90
N ILE A 138 -1.46 18.40 -4.66
CA ILE A 138 -1.74 17.25 -3.79
C ILE A 138 -3.24 17.17 -3.52
N TYR A 139 -3.82 16.01 -3.82
CA TYR A 139 -5.23 15.70 -3.72
C TYR A 139 -5.46 14.68 -2.60
N LEU A 140 -6.25 15.05 -1.61
CA LEU A 140 -6.48 14.26 -0.40
C LEU A 140 -7.78 14.67 0.30
N THR A 141 -8.33 13.80 1.13
CA THR A 141 -9.50 14.16 1.95
C THR A 141 -9.13 15.16 3.04
N GLN A 142 -10.13 15.88 3.57
CA GLN A 142 -9.94 16.79 4.71
C GLN A 142 -9.31 16.06 5.91
N ARG A 143 -9.73 14.80 6.16
CA ARG A 143 -9.19 13.96 7.23
C ARG A 143 -7.69 13.73 7.05
N THR A 144 -7.27 13.35 5.84
CA THR A 144 -5.85 13.12 5.55
C THR A 144 -5.05 14.42 5.68
N PHE A 145 -5.62 15.55 5.21
CA PHE A 145 -4.97 16.85 5.32
C PHE A 145 -4.74 17.29 6.77
N ASP A 146 -5.71 17.06 7.65
CA ASP A 146 -5.56 17.39 9.08
C ASP A 146 -4.42 16.60 9.72
N GLU A 147 -4.25 15.32 9.36
CA GLU A 147 -3.14 14.49 9.83
C GLU A 147 -1.78 14.89 9.24
N VAL A 148 -1.75 15.30 7.97
CA VAL A 148 -0.57 15.89 7.33
C VAL A 148 -0.15 17.16 8.08
N LYS A 149 -1.10 18.07 8.32
CA LYS A 149 -0.86 19.32 9.05
C LYS A 149 -0.37 19.07 10.48
N ARG A 150 -0.91 18.05 11.16
CA ARG A 150 -0.49 17.66 12.51
C ARG A 150 0.93 17.09 12.52
N THR A 151 1.28 16.30 11.51
CA THR A 151 2.55 15.55 11.44
C THR A 151 3.69 16.40 10.90
N PHE A 152 3.41 17.21 9.87
CA PHE A 152 4.38 18.03 9.14
C PHE A 152 3.84 19.47 8.98
N PRO A 153 3.68 20.24 10.07
CA PRO A 153 3.05 21.56 10.03
C PRO A 153 3.74 22.53 9.07
N TYR A 154 5.05 22.39 8.88
CA TYR A 154 5.85 23.24 7.99
C TYR A 154 5.60 22.98 6.50
N LEU A 155 5.05 21.82 6.11
CA LEU A 155 4.64 21.54 4.73
C LEU A 155 3.35 22.27 4.35
N VAL A 156 2.55 22.64 5.35
CA VAL A 156 1.27 23.34 5.18
C VAL A 156 1.43 24.84 5.42
N ASP A 157 2.22 25.22 6.42
CA ASP A 157 2.51 26.61 6.77
C ASP A 157 4.02 26.83 6.84
N LYS A 158 4.57 27.53 5.84
CA LYS A 158 6.00 27.86 5.78
C LYS A 158 6.48 28.72 6.96
N GLY A 159 5.58 29.43 7.65
CA GLY A 159 5.91 30.15 8.89
C GLY A 159 6.31 29.24 10.06
N MET A 160 5.99 27.94 9.97
CA MET A 160 6.35 26.92 10.96
C MET A 160 7.70 26.25 10.65
N ALA A 161 8.39 26.64 9.58
CA ALA A 161 9.75 26.19 9.29
C ALA A 161 10.75 26.89 10.22
N THR A 162 11.82 26.19 10.62
CA THR A 162 12.84 26.73 11.56
C THR A 162 13.76 27.81 10.95
N GLY A 163 13.46 28.27 9.73
CA GLY A 163 14.28 29.20 8.95
C GLY A 163 15.50 28.53 8.31
N GLY A 164 15.91 29.01 7.12
CA GLY A 164 17.15 28.62 6.44
C GLY A 164 17.15 27.25 5.75
N GLY A 165 16.10 26.44 5.91
CA GLY A 165 15.90 25.20 5.16
C GLY A 165 14.93 25.42 4.00
N ASP A 166 15.21 24.80 2.86
CA ASP A 166 14.21 24.69 1.80
C ASP A 166 13.03 23.84 2.30
N VAL A 167 11.85 24.00 1.72
CA VAL A 167 10.64 23.23 2.03
C VAL A 167 9.94 22.96 0.69
N PRO A 168 9.29 21.80 0.49
CA PRO A 168 8.49 21.58 -0.71
C PRO A 168 7.44 22.68 -0.91
N ASP A 169 7.14 22.97 -2.17
CA ASP A 169 6.02 23.82 -2.56
C ASP A 169 4.83 22.96 -3.01
N PHE A 170 3.69 23.10 -2.31
CA PHE A 170 2.48 22.33 -2.58
C PHE A 170 1.27 23.22 -2.77
N VAL A 171 0.37 22.79 -3.65
CA VAL A 171 -1.01 23.28 -3.71
C VAL A 171 -1.91 22.15 -3.23
N TRP A 172 -2.71 22.43 -2.20
CA TRP A 172 -3.55 21.42 -1.55
C TRP A 172 -4.98 21.46 -2.12
N HIS A 173 -5.46 20.32 -2.56
CA HIS A 173 -6.80 20.12 -3.08
C HIS A 173 -7.55 19.14 -2.16
N ILE A 174 -8.54 19.67 -1.44
CA ILE A 174 -9.42 18.85 -0.60
C ILE A 174 -10.47 18.19 -1.50
N ILE A 175 -10.48 16.86 -1.53
CA ILE A 175 -11.39 16.06 -2.34
C ILE A 175 -12.34 15.23 -1.45
N SER A 176 -13.46 14.82 -2.03
CA SER A 176 -14.48 14.00 -1.38
C SER A 176 -14.71 12.72 -2.17
N GLU A 177 -15.18 11.68 -1.49
CA GLU A 177 -15.50 10.40 -2.11
C GLU A 177 -16.61 10.59 -3.16
N PHE A 178 -16.45 9.93 -4.30
CA PHE A 178 -17.36 9.94 -5.46
C PHE A 178 -17.45 11.27 -6.23
N ASP A 179 -16.75 12.32 -5.80
CA ASP A 179 -16.66 13.58 -6.54
C ASP A 179 -15.50 13.53 -7.54
N GLU A 180 -15.83 13.59 -8.83
CA GLU A 180 -14.84 13.62 -9.91
C GLU A 180 -13.93 14.86 -9.81
N VAL A 181 -12.62 14.64 -9.93
CA VAL A 181 -11.62 15.69 -10.06
C VAL A 181 -10.89 15.55 -11.39
N GLU A 182 -10.45 16.67 -11.95
CA GLU A 182 -9.67 16.69 -13.20
C GLU A 182 -8.23 17.12 -12.91
N ILE A 183 -7.28 16.26 -13.26
CA ILE A 183 -5.84 16.53 -13.17
C ILE A 183 -5.31 16.63 -14.60
N LYS A 184 -5.09 17.85 -15.09
CA LYS A 184 -4.55 18.13 -16.44
C LYS A 184 -5.30 17.36 -17.55
N GLY A 185 -6.62 17.37 -17.51
CA GLY A 185 -7.48 16.66 -18.47
C GLY A 185 -7.74 15.18 -18.17
N VAL A 186 -7.15 14.61 -17.12
CA VAL A 186 -7.44 13.25 -16.66
C VAL A 186 -8.49 13.30 -15.55
N LYS A 187 -9.65 12.68 -15.79
CA LYS A 187 -10.73 12.54 -14.81
C LYS A 187 -10.42 11.43 -13.81
N VAL A 188 -10.46 11.73 -12.53
CA VAL A 188 -10.20 10.77 -11.45
C VAL A 188 -11.36 10.84 -10.45
N VAL A 189 -11.89 9.68 -10.06
CA VAL A 189 -12.94 9.60 -9.04
C VAL A 189 -12.37 8.92 -7.80
N PRO A 190 -12.30 9.61 -6.64
CA PRO A 190 -11.98 9.01 -5.36
C PRO A 190 -13.09 8.05 -4.92
N LEU A 191 -12.74 6.88 -4.41
CA LEU A 191 -13.70 5.85 -3.99
C LEU A 191 -13.47 5.50 -2.52
N LEU A 192 -14.55 5.42 -1.73
CA LEU A 192 -14.45 5.05 -0.33
C LEU A 192 -13.99 3.59 -0.18
N LEU A 193 -12.97 3.36 0.64
CA LEU A 193 -12.53 2.03 1.08
C LEU A 193 -12.35 2.02 2.60
N HIS A 194 -12.24 0.83 3.18
CA HIS A 194 -11.87 0.68 4.58
C HIS A 194 -10.50 0.03 4.73
N HIS A 195 -9.62 0.62 5.55
CA HIS A 195 -8.27 0.14 5.85
C HIS A 195 -8.12 -0.19 7.36
N GLY A 196 -8.86 -1.20 7.83
CA GLY A 196 -8.87 -1.63 9.23
C GLY A 196 -9.91 -0.89 10.06
N ARG A 197 -9.71 -0.91 11.38
CA ARG A 197 -10.70 -0.44 12.37
C ARG A 197 -10.04 0.29 13.52
N TYR A 198 -10.66 1.36 13.99
CA TYR A 198 -10.38 1.97 15.28
C TYR A 198 -11.02 1.16 16.40
N PHE A 199 -10.29 0.99 17.50
CA PHE A 199 -10.74 0.22 18.67
C PHE A 199 -11.12 1.08 19.88
N GLU A 200 -11.16 2.41 19.75
CA GLU A 200 -11.64 3.34 20.79
C GLU A 200 -12.44 4.50 20.17
N PRO A 201 -13.43 5.08 20.88
CA PRO A 201 -14.11 6.28 20.40
C PRO A 201 -13.14 7.47 20.48
N GLN A 202 -12.94 8.20 19.37
CA GLN A 202 -12.11 9.42 19.29
C GLN A 202 -12.64 10.60 20.15
N ALA A 203 -13.68 10.41 20.95
CA ALA A 203 -14.30 11.47 21.77
C ALA A 203 -13.38 12.05 22.87
N THR A 204 -12.18 11.50 23.10
CA THR A 204 -11.20 12.00 24.07
C THR A 204 -10.01 12.74 23.47
N LEU A 205 -9.92 12.91 22.14
CA LEU A 205 -8.85 13.69 21.49
C LEU A 205 -9.23 15.15 21.17
N SER A 206 -10.37 15.61 21.68
CA SER A 206 -10.68 17.04 21.77
C SER A 206 -10.14 17.59 23.09
N LEU A 207 -8.98 18.25 23.03
CA LEU A 207 -8.60 19.50 23.74
C LEU A 207 -7.08 19.55 24.02
N ALA A 208 -6.41 20.46 23.28
CA ALA A 208 -5.20 21.19 23.64
C ALA A 208 -3.94 20.41 24.09
N SER A 209 -3.00 20.23 23.16
CA SER A 209 -1.57 20.24 23.51
C SER A 209 -0.97 21.59 23.13
N PRO A 210 -0.41 22.38 24.07
CA PRO A 210 0.32 23.59 23.72
C PRO A 210 1.63 23.24 23.01
N LEU A 211 2.03 24.10 22.07
CA LEU A 211 3.30 24.05 21.34
C LEU A 211 4.50 23.88 22.32
N PRO A 212 5.54 23.13 21.95
CA PRO A 212 6.72 22.98 22.79
C PRO A 212 7.55 24.27 22.80
N THR A 213 7.69 24.90 23.97
CA THR A 213 8.75 25.88 24.22
C THR A 213 10.09 25.16 24.39
N ARG A 214 11.10 25.68 23.68
CA ARG A 214 12.52 25.24 23.60
C ARG A 214 13.12 24.80 24.96
N PRO A 215 13.72 23.61 25.07
CA PRO A 215 14.56 23.25 26.21
C PRO A 215 16.04 23.62 25.97
N GLU A 216 16.70 24.16 26.99
CA GLU A 216 18.16 24.23 27.09
C GLU A 216 18.74 22.82 27.33
N THR A 217 19.84 22.49 26.66
CA THR A 217 20.61 21.24 26.84
C THR A 217 21.57 21.37 28.04
N PRO A 218 21.88 20.28 28.77
CA PRO A 218 22.92 19.34 28.32
C PRO A 218 22.66 17.82 28.56
N ASN A 219 23.34 17.04 27.70
CA ASN A 219 23.58 15.58 27.59
C ASN A 219 24.09 14.84 28.87
N PRO A 220 24.38 13.50 28.85
CA PRO A 220 24.04 12.40 27.92
C PRO A 220 23.56 11.09 28.63
N GLY A 221 22.95 10.14 27.89
CA GLY A 221 22.83 8.74 28.37
C GLY A 221 21.69 7.94 27.76
N PHE A 222 21.89 7.41 26.55
CA PHE A 222 20.98 6.46 25.89
C PHE A 222 21.36 5.01 26.22
N THR A 223 20.36 4.18 26.52
CA THR A 223 20.23 2.81 25.97
C THR A 223 18.75 2.38 26.03
N PRO A 224 18.09 2.00 24.91
CA PRO A 224 16.72 1.48 24.91
C PRO A 224 16.66 -0.06 24.76
N LYS A 225 15.63 -0.68 25.34
CA LYS A 225 15.11 -1.99 24.91
C LYS A 225 13.64 -1.83 24.54
N SER A 226 13.32 -2.18 23.29
CA SER A 226 11.99 -2.09 22.68
C SER A 226 11.15 -3.34 22.97
N GLY A 227 9.91 -3.11 23.39
CA GLY A 227 8.78 -4.04 23.36
C GLY A 227 7.51 -3.20 23.36
N ALA A 228 6.57 -3.52 22.47
CA ALA A 228 5.34 -2.77 22.22
C ALA A 228 4.63 -2.35 23.52
N SER A 229 4.26 -1.07 23.63
CA SER A 229 3.36 -0.58 24.68
C SER A 229 2.85 0.82 24.30
N THR A 230 1.54 1.00 24.25
CA THR A 230 0.91 2.24 24.74
C THR A 230 1.62 2.63 26.04
N PRO A 231 2.11 3.86 26.22
CA PRO A 231 2.89 4.19 27.40
C PRO A 231 2.00 4.02 28.65
N LEU A 232 2.29 3.01 29.47
CA LEU A 232 1.78 2.95 30.82
C LEU A 232 2.53 4.01 31.62
N LEU A 233 1.81 5.07 31.99
CA LEU A 233 2.29 6.08 32.92
C LEU A 233 2.56 5.39 34.28
N LYS A 234 3.81 5.02 34.55
CA LYS A 234 4.20 4.56 35.89
C LYS A 234 4.31 5.77 36.80
N THR A 235 3.28 6.00 37.60
CA THR A 235 3.35 6.92 38.73
C THR A 235 4.31 6.33 39.78
N ASN A 236 5.43 6.98 40.02
CA ASN A 236 6.29 6.69 41.17
C ASN A 236 5.60 7.20 42.46
N GLY A 237 5.43 6.32 43.45
CA GLY A 237 5.39 6.73 44.86
C GLY A 237 4.14 6.33 45.66
N LEU A 238 4.44 5.65 46.78
CA LEU A 238 3.64 5.40 47.99
C LEU A 238 2.63 4.24 47.94
N ALA A 239 3.03 3.13 48.59
CA ALA A 239 2.17 2.01 48.92
C ALA A 239 1.05 2.44 49.89
N PRO A 240 -0.21 2.02 49.67
CA PRO A 240 -1.25 2.17 50.68
C PRO A 240 -1.17 1.04 51.72
N PRO A 241 -1.62 1.27 52.97
CA PRO A 241 -1.57 0.26 54.01
C PRO A 241 -2.58 -0.87 53.74
N ASN A 242 -2.20 -2.08 54.16
CA ASN A 242 -3.02 -3.28 54.17
C ASN A 242 -4.28 -3.06 55.03
N THR A 243 -5.43 -2.88 54.40
CA THR A 243 -6.74 -3.09 55.02
C THR A 243 -7.64 -3.85 54.06
N SER A 244 -7.89 -5.11 54.37
CA SER A 244 -8.87 -5.97 53.70
C SER A 244 -10.28 -5.57 54.12
N ILE A 245 -10.95 -4.77 53.27
CA ILE A 245 -12.40 -4.62 53.30
C ILE A 245 -12.94 -5.33 52.05
N GLY A 246 -13.72 -6.38 52.26
CA GLY A 246 -14.34 -7.15 51.19
C GLY A 246 -15.37 -6.30 50.44
N ASN A 247 -15.09 -5.97 49.18
CA ASN A 247 -16.06 -5.35 48.30
C ASN A 247 -16.92 -6.42 47.62
N LEU A 248 -18.11 -6.61 48.16
CA LEU A 248 -19.26 -7.28 47.55
C LEU A 248 -19.86 -6.36 46.47
N LEU A 249 -19.24 -6.28 45.30
CA LEU A 249 -19.88 -5.69 44.11
C LEU A 249 -19.83 -6.69 42.94
N PRO A 250 -20.95 -6.99 42.27
CA PRO A 250 -20.96 -7.88 41.13
C PRO A 250 -20.12 -7.26 40.00
N SER A 251 -19.27 -8.10 39.38
CA SER A 251 -18.37 -7.76 38.26
C SER A 251 -19.08 -7.20 37.02
N THR A 252 -20.40 -7.20 37.01
CA THR A 252 -21.25 -6.64 35.95
C THR A 252 -21.31 -5.11 35.95
N LEU A 253 -20.91 -4.43 37.04
CA LEU A 253 -20.86 -2.95 37.10
C LEU A 253 -19.56 -2.34 36.53
N TYR A 254 -18.58 -3.17 36.17
CA TYR A 254 -17.28 -2.76 35.60
C TYR A 254 -17.01 -3.35 34.21
N ALA A 255 -18.04 -3.82 33.51
CA ALA A 255 -17.90 -4.16 32.10
C ALA A 255 -17.67 -2.86 31.32
N LYS A 256 -16.40 -2.56 30.99
CA LYS A 256 -16.11 -1.53 29.99
C LYS A 256 -16.92 -1.89 28.74
N PRO A 257 -17.66 -0.94 28.14
CA PRO A 257 -18.32 -1.18 26.87
C PRO A 257 -17.29 -1.76 25.91
N ILE A 258 -17.56 -2.92 25.33
CA ILE A 258 -16.71 -3.46 24.27
C ILE A 258 -16.77 -2.42 23.15
N PRO A 259 -15.65 -1.73 22.82
CA PRO A 259 -15.70 -0.66 21.85
C PRO A 259 -16.20 -1.22 20.52
N THR A 260 -17.26 -0.63 19.96
CA THR A 260 -17.70 -0.98 18.62
C THR A 260 -16.60 -0.55 17.66
N PRO A 261 -16.00 -1.48 16.89
CA PRO A 261 -14.94 -1.11 15.96
C PRO A 261 -15.48 -0.16 14.89
N ILE A 262 -14.83 1.00 14.71
CA ILE A 262 -15.20 1.97 13.68
C ILE A 262 -14.27 1.77 12.49
N PRO A 263 -14.75 1.57 11.25
CA PRO A 263 -13.88 1.44 10.09
C PRO A 263 -12.95 2.65 9.93
N TYR A 264 -11.70 2.38 9.58
CA TYR A 264 -10.77 3.43 9.17
C TYR A 264 -10.99 3.70 7.67
N PRO A 265 -11.48 4.89 7.26
CA PRO A 265 -11.67 5.18 5.84
C PRO A 265 -10.33 5.46 5.15
N SER A 266 -10.18 4.91 3.96
CA SER A 266 -9.12 5.22 2.99
C SER A 266 -9.76 5.47 1.62
N LEU A 267 -8.98 5.98 0.68
CA LEU A 267 -9.41 6.14 -0.72
C LEU A 267 -8.82 5.05 -1.61
N GLY A 268 -9.66 4.51 -2.48
CA GLY A 268 -9.27 4.00 -3.78
C GLY A 268 -9.47 5.05 -4.86
N PHE A 269 -9.03 4.77 -6.09
CA PHE A 269 -9.19 5.70 -7.20
C PHE A 269 -9.63 4.98 -8.46
N LEU A 270 -10.66 5.51 -9.11
CA LEU A 270 -11.05 5.17 -10.47
C LEU A 270 -10.42 6.20 -11.41
N PHE A 271 -9.53 5.71 -12.25
CA PHE A 271 -8.93 6.46 -13.35
C PHE A 271 -9.48 5.96 -14.69
N PRO A 272 -9.24 6.67 -15.80
CA PRO A 272 -9.52 6.10 -17.11
C PRO A 272 -8.70 4.81 -17.26
N LYS A 273 -9.38 3.70 -17.56
CA LYS A 273 -8.82 2.35 -17.74
C LYS A 273 -8.37 1.61 -16.46
N PHE A 274 -8.11 2.28 -15.34
CA PHE A 274 -7.58 1.65 -14.13
C PHE A 274 -8.49 1.85 -12.91
N LEU A 275 -8.68 0.78 -12.14
CA LEU A 275 -9.26 0.81 -10.81
C LEU A 275 -8.16 0.46 -9.80
N TYR A 276 -7.85 1.38 -8.89
CA TYR A 276 -6.72 1.23 -7.96
C TYR A 276 -7.19 1.17 -6.51
N PHE A 277 -7.03 0.00 -5.90
CA PHE A 277 -7.44 -0.32 -4.54
C PHE A 277 -6.25 -0.86 -3.72
N SER A 278 -5.53 0.02 -3.02
CA SER A 278 -4.53 -0.37 -2.02
C SER A 278 -5.10 -0.37 -0.61
N ASP A 279 -4.43 -1.08 0.30
CA ASP A 279 -4.68 -1.01 1.74
C ASP A 279 -6.15 -1.32 2.12
N VAL A 280 -6.71 -2.43 1.62
CA VAL A 280 -8.16 -2.72 1.70
C VAL A 280 -8.46 -3.84 2.67
N SER A 281 -9.27 -3.54 3.70
CA SER A 281 -9.90 -4.54 4.58
C SER A 281 -11.35 -4.85 4.21
N GLU A 282 -12.03 -3.91 3.55
CA GLU A 282 -13.43 -4.02 3.14
C GLU A 282 -13.71 -2.99 2.03
N ILE A 283 -14.52 -3.38 1.04
CA ILE A 283 -15.03 -2.48 0.00
C ILE A 283 -16.50 -2.16 0.35
N PRO A 284 -16.82 -0.91 0.73
CA PRO A 284 -18.18 -0.52 1.11
C PRO A 284 -19.21 -0.71 0.00
N THR A 285 -20.48 -0.82 0.41
CA THR A 285 -21.59 -1.04 -0.53
C THR A 285 -21.74 0.14 -1.48
N GLU A 286 -21.53 1.36 -1.00
CA GLU A 286 -21.56 2.62 -1.75
C GLU A 286 -20.58 2.58 -2.92
N THR A 287 -19.36 2.11 -2.69
CA THR A 287 -18.34 1.96 -3.73
C THR A 287 -18.73 0.91 -4.77
N THR A 288 -19.25 -0.23 -4.33
CA THR A 288 -19.71 -1.27 -5.26
C THR A 288 -20.92 -0.83 -6.08
N GLN A 289 -21.84 -0.07 -5.48
CA GLN A 289 -23.00 0.51 -6.17
C GLN A 289 -22.58 1.57 -7.19
N TYR A 290 -21.66 2.47 -6.82
CA TYR A 290 -21.10 3.46 -7.72
C TYR A 290 -20.47 2.80 -8.95
N LEU A 291 -19.57 1.84 -8.75
CA LEU A 291 -18.92 1.11 -9.84
C LEU A 291 -19.91 0.34 -10.73
N SER A 292 -20.98 -0.20 -10.14
CA SER A 292 -22.04 -0.90 -10.88
C SER A 292 -22.92 0.05 -11.71
N SER A 293 -22.93 1.34 -11.37
CA SER A 293 -23.72 2.37 -12.06
C SER A 293 -23.00 3.01 -13.26
N LEU A 294 -21.70 2.72 -13.43
CA LEU A 294 -20.91 3.27 -14.53
C LEU A 294 -21.44 2.79 -15.89
N ALA A 295 -21.42 3.69 -16.87
CA ALA A 295 -21.65 3.34 -18.26
C ALA A 295 -20.53 2.39 -18.76
N GLU A 296 -20.81 1.57 -19.78
CA GLU A 296 -19.84 0.56 -20.26
C GLU A 296 -18.54 1.21 -20.76
N GLU A 297 -18.62 2.40 -21.35
CA GLU A 297 -17.47 3.19 -21.82
C GLU A 297 -16.58 3.73 -20.69
N ASP A 298 -17.14 3.92 -19.50
CA ASP A 298 -16.45 4.45 -18.32
C ASP A 298 -15.89 3.34 -17.43
N LYS A 299 -16.22 2.07 -17.72
CA LYS A 299 -15.70 0.94 -16.96
C LYS A 299 -14.19 0.81 -17.15
N PRO A 300 -13.44 0.63 -16.04
CA PRO A 300 -12.01 0.36 -16.11
C PRO A 300 -11.77 -1.03 -16.72
N GLN A 301 -10.57 -1.23 -17.28
CA GLN A 301 -10.15 -2.52 -17.84
C GLN A 301 -9.22 -3.29 -16.90
N VAL A 302 -8.53 -2.58 -16.01
CA VAL A 302 -7.51 -3.14 -15.13
C VAL A 302 -7.86 -2.86 -13.68
N LEU A 303 -7.85 -3.89 -12.84
CA LEU A 303 -7.97 -3.78 -11.39
C LEU A 303 -6.61 -3.99 -10.73
N ILE A 304 -6.19 -3.04 -9.90
CA ILE A 304 -5.06 -3.19 -8.98
C ILE A 304 -5.66 -3.33 -7.57
N ILE A 305 -5.30 -4.40 -6.86
CA ILE A 305 -5.95 -4.73 -5.59
C ILE A 305 -4.98 -5.20 -4.50
N ASP A 306 -5.22 -4.75 -3.27
CA ASP A 306 -4.55 -5.19 -2.05
C ASP A 306 -4.65 -6.70 -1.85
N CYS A 307 -3.52 -7.31 -1.50
CA CYS A 307 -3.39 -8.72 -1.11
C CYS A 307 -2.15 -8.85 -0.21
N LEU A 308 -2.34 -8.68 1.10
CA LEU A 308 -1.23 -8.65 2.05
C LEU A 308 -0.47 -9.99 2.10
N ARG A 309 -1.20 -11.10 2.24
CA ARG A 309 -0.65 -12.45 2.40
C ARG A 309 -1.73 -13.50 2.12
N PRO A 310 -1.41 -14.81 2.09
CA PRO A 310 -2.44 -15.85 1.89
C PRO A 310 -3.63 -15.74 2.85
N LYS A 311 -3.35 -15.49 4.14
CA LYS A 311 -4.38 -15.35 5.18
C LYS A 311 -4.85 -13.91 5.34
N PRO A 312 -6.13 -13.69 5.69
CA PRO A 312 -6.64 -12.36 5.97
C PRO A 312 -5.90 -11.66 7.11
N HIS A 313 -5.98 -10.33 7.10
CA HIS A 313 -5.54 -9.48 8.19
C HIS A 313 -6.65 -8.48 8.53
N MET A 314 -6.58 -7.91 9.73
CA MET A 314 -7.61 -7.00 10.22
C MET A 314 -7.74 -5.72 9.38
N SER A 315 -6.64 -5.29 8.76
CA SER A 315 -6.56 -4.06 7.95
C SER A 315 -6.34 -4.30 6.46
N HIS A 316 -6.22 -5.56 6.02
CA HIS A 316 -5.89 -5.89 4.64
C HIS A 316 -6.53 -7.20 4.19
N PHE A 317 -6.76 -7.31 2.90
CA PHE A 317 -7.24 -8.51 2.27
C PHE A 317 -6.17 -9.60 2.32
N GLY A 318 -6.63 -10.81 2.62
CA GLY A 318 -5.92 -12.02 2.26
C GLY A 318 -6.22 -12.42 0.82
N PHE A 319 -5.43 -13.33 0.26
CA PHE A 319 -5.55 -13.74 -1.14
C PHE A 319 -6.98 -14.12 -1.55
N ALA A 320 -7.69 -14.94 -0.78
CA ALA A 320 -9.07 -15.33 -1.11
C ALA A 320 -10.04 -14.13 -1.19
N GLN A 321 -9.88 -13.12 -0.31
CA GLN A 321 -10.72 -11.91 -0.33
C GLN A 321 -10.41 -11.05 -1.56
N SER A 322 -9.13 -10.88 -1.89
CA SER A 322 -8.71 -10.18 -3.11
C SER A 322 -9.30 -10.84 -4.35
N ILE A 323 -9.28 -12.18 -4.42
CA ILE A 323 -9.83 -12.93 -5.56
C ILE A 323 -11.37 -12.85 -5.62
N GLN A 324 -12.07 -12.79 -4.49
CA GLN A 324 -13.51 -12.50 -4.48
C GLN A 324 -13.83 -11.14 -5.10
N ALA A 325 -13.08 -10.10 -4.74
CA ALA A 325 -13.23 -8.78 -5.34
C ALA A 325 -12.88 -8.77 -6.84
N VAL A 326 -11.80 -9.45 -7.24
CA VAL A 326 -11.45 -9.65 -8.66
C VAL A 326 -12.62 -10.30 -9.42
N LYS A 327 -13.23 -11.34 -8.84
CA LYS A 327 -14.39 -12.01 -9.44
C LYS A 327 -15.61 -11.09 -9.49
N GLN A 328 -15.86 -10.33 -8.43
CA GLN A 328 -16.98 -9.40 -8.34
C GLN A 328 -16.94 -8.34 -9.44
N PHE A 329 -15.77 -7.75 -9.70
CA PHE A 329 -15.64 -6.70 -10.72
C PHE A 329 -15.46 -7.27 -12.13
N SER A 330 -14.88 -8.46 -12.28
CA SER A 330 -14.74 -9.16 -13.58
C SER A 330 -14.11 -8.30 -14.68
N LEU A 331 -13.08 -7.52 -14.34
CA LEU A 331 -12.34 -6.71 -15.32
C LEU A 331 -11.39 -7.57 -16.17
N THR A 332 -10.90 -7.00 -17.28
CA THR A 332 -10.02 -7.67 -18.27
C THR A 332 -8.77 -8.27 -17.62
N ARG A 333 -8.06 -7.46 -16.82
CA ARG A 333 -6.88 -7.91 -16.06
C ARG A 333 -6.96 -7.44 -14.63
N SER A 334 -6.41 -8.23 -13.73
CA SER A 334 -6.29 -7.90 -12.32
C SER A 334 -4.89 -8.18 -11.81
N TYR A 335 -4.39 -7.30 -10.96
CA TYR A 335 -3.09 -7.46 -10.36
C TYR A 335 -3.09 -7.23 -8.86
N ILE A 336 -2.35 -8.05 -8.14
CA ILE A 336 -2.25 -7.97 -6.68
C ILE A 336 -1.00 -7.23 -6.21
N ILE A 337 -1.17 -6.40 -5.19
CA ILE A 337 -0.13 -5.56 -4.56
C ILE A 337 -0.20 -5.65 -3.01
N GLY A 338 0.74 -5.02 -2.32
CA GLY A 338 0.75 -4.92 -0.86
C GLY A 338 1.33 -6.14 -0.14
N MET A 339 2.08 -7.00 -0.85
CA MET A 339 2.48 -8.29 -0.30
C MET A 339 3.56 -8.17 0.79
N THR A 340 3.38 -8.90 1.89
CA THR A 340 4.35 -9.04 2.99
C THR A 340 5.08 -10.37 2.95
N CYS A 341 6.18 -10.47 3.70
CA CYS A 341 6.77 -11.75 4.07
C CYS A 341 6.09 -12.40 5.28
N GLY A 342 5.16 -11.72 5.96
CA GLY A 342 4.49 -12.21 7.17
C GLY A 342 5.48 -12.33 8.34
N THR A 343 5.33 -13.38 9.16
CA THR A 343 6.43 -13.84 10.02
C THR A 343 7.45 -14.59 9.15
N ALA A 344 8.72 -14.66 9.54
CA ALA A 344 9.79 -15.23 8.72
C ALA A 344 9.54 -16.65 8.13
N SER A 345 8.55 -17.39 8.64
CA SER A 345 8.08 -18.70 8.17
C SER A 345 6.80 -18.68 7.30
N GLU A 346 6.07 -17.57 7.23
CA GLU A 346 4.81 -17.42 6.48
C GLU A 346 4.99 -16.88 5.05
N PHE A 347 6.23 -16.60 4.65
CA PHE A 347 6.52 -15.92 3.39
C PHE A 347 6.01 -16.67 2.15
N VAL A 348 5.74 -15.89 1.12
CA VAL A 348 5.59 -16.33 -0.26
C VAL A 348 6.51 -15.44 -1.11
N THR A 349 7.38 -16.06 -1.89
CA THR A 349 8.28 -15.39 -2.82
C THR A 349 7.51 -14.90 -4.04
N HIS A 350 8.09 -13.98 -4.82
CA HIS A 350 7.46 -13.52 -6.07
C HIS A 350 7.14 -14.70 -7.01
N ARG A 351 8.05 -15.67 -7.18
CA ARG A 351 7.79 -16.88 -7.97
C ARG A 351 6.64 -17.73 -7.41
N GLY A 352 6.49 -17.81 -6.09
CA GLY A 352 5.39 -18.52 -5.43
C GLY A 352 4.05 -17.85 -5.73
N TRP A 353 4.00 -16.53 -5.61
CA TRP A 353 2.82 -15.73 -6.00
C TRP A 353 2.48 -15.90 -7.48
N ALA A 354 3.48 -15.90 -8.37
CA ALA A 354 3.28 -16.02 -9.81
C ALA A 354 2.68 -17.39 -10.18
N GLN A 355 3.20 -18.48 -9.61
CA GLN A 355 2.67 -19.82 -9.80
C GLN A 355 1.25 -19.96 -9.22
N LEU A 356 1.00 -19.41 -8.03
CA LEU A 356 -0.33 -19.40 -7.40
C LEU A 356 -1.36 -18.68 -8.28
N CYS A 357 -1.07 -17.44 -8.68
CA CYS A 357 -1.96 -16.64 -9.52
C CYS A 357 -2.14 -17.24 -10.92
N GLY A 358 -1.07 -17.81 -11.48
CA GLY A 358 -1.08 -18.53 -12.75
C GLY A 358 -2.04 -19.72 -12.73
N ARG A 359 -1.90 -20.61 -11.74
CA ARG A 359 -2.77 -21.80 -11.61
C ARG A 359 -4.23 -21.45 -11.35
N LEU A 360 -4.47 -20.40 -10.54
CA LEU A 360 -5.81 -19.86 -10.38
C LEU A 360 -6.38 -19.39 -11.73
N SER A 361 -5.62 -18.59 -12.49
CA SER A 361 -6.08 -18.07 -13.79
C SER A 361 -6.33 -19.16 -14.83
N GLU A 362 -5.58 -20.26 -14.78
CA GLU A 362 -5.79 -21.45 -15.62
C GLU A 362 -7.01 -22.29 -15.19
N GLY A 363 -7.61 -22.01 -14.04
CA GLY A 363 -8.69 -22.79 -13.45
C GLY A 363 -8.27 -24.19 -13.01
N ARG A 364 -7.00 -24.37 -12.59
CA ARG A 364 -6.47 -25.66 -12.14
C ARG A 364 -6.61 -25.80 -10.62
N PRO A 365 -7.03 -26.98 -10.10
CA PRO A 365 -7.37 -27.15 -8.68
C PRO A 365 -6.17 -27.21 -7.72
N GLY A 366 -4.94 -27.30 -8.24
CA GLY A 366 -3.74 -27.46 -7.43
C GLY A 366 -2.50 -26.93 -8.14
N LEU A 367 -1.39 -26.80 -7.41
CA LEU A 367 -0.10 -26.44 -7.99
C LEU A 367 0.49 -27.64 -8.76
N ASP A 368 1.47 -27.36 -9.63
CA ASP A 368 2.19 -28.40 -10.36
C ASP A 368 3.42 -28.78 -9.52
N GLU A 369 3.41 -29.97 -8.90
CA GLU A 369 4.51 -30.40 -8.02
C GLU A 369 5.83 -30.54 -8.78
N ASP A 370 5.78 -31.03 -10.02
CA ASP A 370 6.98 -31.26 -10.85
C ASP A 370 7.59 -29.95 -11.36
N ARG A 371 6.77 -28.90 -11.49
CA ARG A 371 7.21 -27.56 -11.90
C ARG A 371 7.38 -26.59 -10.73
N TRP A 372 7.09 -27.00 -9.50
CA TRP A 372 7.15 -26.10 -8.35
C TRP A 372 8.58 -25.66 -8.07
N GLN A 373 8.78 -24.35 -8.15
CA GLN A 373 10.05 -23.72 -7.78
C GLN A 373 9.88 -23.01 -6.44
N GLY A 374 10.35 -23.62 -5.36
CA GLY A 374 10.26 -23.10 -4.00
C GLY A 374 10.40 -24.18 -2.93
N SER A 375 10.39 -23.76 -1.67
CA SER A 375 10.40 -24.73 -0.56
C SER A 375 9.07 -25.48 -0.46
N GLU A 376 9.10 -26.72 0.06
CA GLU A 376 7.89 -27.51 0.32
C GLU A 376 6.92 -26.80 1.27
N GLY A 377 7.44 -26.06 2.27
CA GLY A 377 6.62 -25.27 3.18
C GLY A 377 5.89 -24.13 2.48
N GLU A 378 6.54 -23.47 1.53
CA GLU A 378 5.94 -22.43 0.69
C GLU A 378 4.87 -22.99 -0.24
N ARG A 379 5.12 -24.16 -0.86
CA ARG A 379 4.16 -24.86 -1.71
C ARG A 379 2.83 -25.09 -1.00
N ARG A 380 2.89 -25.70 0.20
CA ARG A 380 1.70 -25.98 1.02
C ARG A 380 0.91 -24.72 1.37
N ARG A 381 1.61 -23.61 1.65
CA ARG A 381 0.94 -22.31 1.90
C ARG A 381 0.23 -21.80 0.65
N CYS A 382 0.85 -21.92 -0.51
CA CYS A 382 0.26 -21.51 -1.78
C CYS A 382 -0.92 -22.42 -2.19
N GLU A 383 -0.83 -23.73 -1.98
CA GLU A 383 -1.92 -24.68 -2.23
C GLU A 383 -3.13 -24.40 -1.34
N ALA A 384 -2.91 -24.15 -0.05
CA ALA A 384 -3.99 -23.75 0.86
C ALA A 384 -4.65 -22.44 0.39
N ALA A 385 -3.85 -21.45 0.00
CA ALA A 385 -4.36 -20.19 -0.53
C ALA A 385 -5.18 -20.36 -1.82
N LEU A 386 -4.71 -21.23 -2.74
CA LEU A 386 -5.41 -21.56 -3.99
C LEU A 386 -6.76 -22.20 -3.71
N HIS A 387 -6.78 -23.20 -2.83
CA HIS A 387 -8.00 -23.89 -2.44
C HIS A 387 -9.01 -22.92 -1.82
N ASP A 388 -8.57 -22.08 -0.88
CA ASP A 388 -9.44 -21.10 -0.21
C ASP A 388 -9.99 -20.08 -1.22
N ALA A 389 -9.16 -19.60 -2.15
CA ALA A 389 -9.60 -18.68 -3.21
C ALA A 389 -10.61 -19.32 -4.18
N GLN A 390 -10.40 -20.58 -4.55
CA GLN A 390 -11.33 -21.32 -5.43
C GLN A 390 -12.67 -21.59 -4.76
N ALA A 391 -12.65 -21.99 -3.49
CA ALA A 391 -13.86 -22.16 -2.68
C ALA A 391 -14.62 -20.83 -2.56
N ALA A 392 -13.88 -19.72 -2.39
CA ALA A 392 -14.45 -18.39 -2.24
C ALA A 392 -15.16 -17.85 -3.49
N ILE A 393 -14.76 -18.27 -4.71
CA ILE A 393 -15.39 -17.84 -5.99
C ILE A 393 -16.38 -18.85 -6.59
N GLY A 394 -16.43 -20.09 -6.11
CA GLY A 394 -17.52 -21.03 -6.38
C GLY A 394 -17.62 -21.66 -7.78
N SER A 395 -16.65 -21.44 -8.70
CA SER A 395 -16.44 -22.03 -10.06
C SER A 395 -17.66 -22.28 -11.00
N PRO A 396 -17.61 -21.84 -12.28
CA PRO A 396 -16.77 -22.55 -13.27
C PRO A 396 -15.72 -21.67 -13.98
N SER A 397 -15.80 -20.34 -13.90
CA SER A 397 -14.87 -19.43 -14.60
C SER A 397 -13.88 -18.76 -13.65
N SER A 398 -12.59 -18.99 -13.91
CA SER A 398 -11.51 -18.45 -13.11
C SER A 398 -11.06 -17.08 -13.65
N PRO A 399 -10.93 -16.06 -12.79
CA PRO A 399 -10.50 -14.75 -13.24
C PRO A 399 -9.00 -14.74 -13.55
N TRP A 400 -8.59 -13.89 -14.50
CA TRP A 400 -7.18 -13.64 -14.76
C TRP A 400 -6.60 -12.73 -13.67
N VAL A 401 -5.51 -13.16 -13.05
CA VAL A 401 -4.80 -12.38 -12.02
C VAL A 401 -3.30 -12.66 -12.03
N ARG A 402 -2.47 -11.63 -11.77
CA ARG A 402 -1.01 -11.77 -11.60
C ARG A 402 -0.48 -10.93 -10.45
N PRO A 403 0.63 -11.32 -9.80
CA PRO A 403 1.27 -10.47 -8.79
C PRO A 403 2.12 -9.39 -9.41
N CYS A 404 2.18 -8.22 -8.78
CA CYS A 404 3.09 -7.15 -9.19
C CYS A 404 4.46 -7.24 -8.50
N PHE A 405 5.39 -6.43 -8.98
CA PHE A 405 6.63 -6.06 -8.32
C PHE A 405 7.02 -4.62 -8.69
N ASP A 406 7.93 -4.03 -7.93
CA ASP A 406 8.36 -2.65 -8.15
C ASP A 406 9.00 -2.49 -9.54
N GLY A 407 8.59 -1.46 -10.30
CA GLY A 407 9.06 -1.15 -11.65
C GLY A 407 8.27 -1.83 -12.78
N MET A 408 7.40 -2.79 -12.47
CA MET A 408 6.53 -3.42 -13.47
C MET A 408 5.58 -2.38 -14.10
N ARG A 409 5.28 -2.56 -15.39
CA ARG A 409 4.43 -1.65 -16.17
C ARG A 409 3.21 -2.34 -16.72
N ILE A 410 2.08 -1.65 -16.70
CA ILE A 410 0.85 -2.05 -17.37
C ILE A 410 0.49 -0.97 -18.39
N LEU A 411 0.13 -1.41 -19.58
CA LEU A 411 -0.13 -0.58 -20.74
C LEU A 411 -1.55 -0.88 -21.23
N VAL A 412 -2.35 0.16 -21.39
CA VAL A 412 -3.70 0.05 -21.95
C VAL A 412 -3.81 0.97 -23.16
N ASP A 413 -3.94 0.34 -24.33
CA ASP A 413 -4.25 0.99 -25.59
C ASP A 413 -5.77 0.87 -25.87
N GLU A 414 -6.29 1.31 -27.03
CA GLU A 414 -7.75 1.42 -27.27
C GLU A 414 -8.55 0.16 -26.94
N LYS A 415 -7.98 -1.03 -27.16
CA LYS A 415 -8.67 -2.32 -27.00
C LYS A 415 -7.83 -3.42 -26.37
N ASP A 416 -6.60 -3.12 -25.98
CA ASP A 416 -5.68 -4.13 -25.50
C ASP A 416 -5.04 -3.70 -24.19
N VAL A 417 -4.92 -4.66 -23.29
CA VAL A 417 -4.21 -4.52 -22.01
C VAL A 417 -3.00 -5.43 -22.11
N SER A 418 -1.82 -4.86 -21.91
CA SER A 418 -0.56 -5.60 -21.87
C SER A 418 0.30 -5.22 -20.66
N ASP A 419 1.26 -6.07 -20.32
CA ASP A 419 2.30 -5.81 -19.34
C ASP A 419 3.66 -6.36 -19.80
N ASP A 420 4.74 -5.83 -19.24
CA ASP A 420 6.12 -6.09 -19.67
C ASP A 420 6.71 -7.40 -19.10
N VAL A 421 5.87 -8.30 -18.58
CA VAL A 421 6.32 -9.49 -17.85
C VAL A 421 5.57 -10.75 -18.25
N TYR A 422 4.24 -10.73 -18.20
CA TYR A 422 3.39 -11.91 -18.33
C TYR A 422 2.86 -12.12 -19.74
N ASP A 423 2.92 -11.10 -20.61
CA ASP A 423 2.56 -11.27 -22.02
C ASP A 423 3.66 -11.89 -22.87
N ASP A 424 4.93 -11.62 -22.53
CA ASP A 424 6.08 -12.19 -23.25
C ASP A 424 6.36 -13.67 -22.91
N VAL A 425 5.81 -14.18 -21.81
CA VAL A 425 6.11 -15.55 -21.31
C VAL A 425 5.11 -16.61 -21.79
N TYR A 426 3.93 -16.19 -22.25
CA TYR A 426 2.88 -17.11 -22.73
C TYR A 426 2.55 -16.95 -24.23
N GLY A 427 3.27 -16.07 -24.94
CA GLY A 427 3.17 -15.86 -26.39
C GLY A 427 4.33 -16.46 -27.17
N ALA A 428 4.47 -17.80 -27.16
CA ALA A 428 5.27 -18.56 -28.14
C ALA A 428 4.68 -19.94 -28.39
#